data_AF-A0A258JI24-F1
#
_entry.id   AF-A0A258JI24-F1
#
_cell.length_a   1.000
_cell.length_b   1.000
_cell.length_c   1.000
_cell.angle_alpha   90.00
_cell.angle_beta   90.00
_cell.angle_gamma   90.00
#
_symmetry.space_group_name_H-M   'P 1'
#
loop_
_entity.id
_entity.type
_entity.pdbx_description
1 polymer ?
#
loop_
_entity_poly.entity_id
_entity_poly.type
_entity_poly.pdbx_seq_one_letter_code
_entity_poly.pdbx_strand_id
1 'polypeptide(L)'
;MSKKVFIEGAISPEFIAESIAENVVKAIEYTAYEEMANEALTAVREKAFAEFDLVCMHIYHSLGVVKAGEICLFVFVSAGHRTSVYKATEAIVNWIKTDVPIFGKEIFENEDFIWKQNK
;
A
#
# COMPACT_ATOMS: atom_id res chain seq x y z
N MET A 1 -5.09 21.65 -28.02
CA MET A 1 -6.13 21.09 -27.12
C MET A 1 -5.45 20.17 -26.12
N SER A 2 -5.17 20.67 -24.91
CA SER A 2 -4.46 19.90 -23.88
C SER A 2 -5.49 19.25 -22.96
N LYS A 3 -5.49 17.91 -22.88
CA LYS A 3 -6.39 17.17 -21.99
C LYS A 3 -5.80 17.21 -20.57
N LYS A 4 -6.51 17.89 -19.66
CA LYS A 4 -6.31 17.76 -18.22
C LYS A 4 -6.72 16.35 -17.78
N VAL A 5 -5.87 15.69 -17.00
CA VAL A 5 -6.23 14.51 -16.21
C VAL A 5 -6.36 15.00 -14.77
N PHE A 6 -7.60 15.08 -14.29
CA PHE A 6 -7.88 15.16 -12.86
C PHE A 6 -7.87 13.73 -12.33
N ILE A 7 -6.94 13.42 -11.42
CA ILE A 7 -6.99 12.22 -10.59
C ILE A 7 -7.74 12.64 -9.33
N GLU A 8 -8.99 12.22 -9.19
CA GLU A 8 -9.74 12.33 -7.92
C GLU A 8 -9.11 11.36 -6.92
N GLY A 9 -8.78 11.88 -5.74
CA GLY A 9 -7.90 11.23 -4.76
C GLY A 9 -6.48 11.82 -4.78
N ALA A 10 -6.36 13.14 -4.95
CA ALA A 10 -5.07 13.82 -4.98
C ALA A 10 -4.38 13.75 -3.62
N ILE A 11 -3.26 13.04 -3.56
CA ILE A 11 -2.13 13.44 -2.73
C ILE A 11 -1.87 14.91 -3.10
N SER A 12 -2.35 15.85 -2.28
CA SER A 12 -2.33 17.26 -2.68
C SER A 12 -0.88 17.76 -2.74
N PRO A 13 -0.57 18.75 -3.58
CA PRO A 13 0.73 19.40 -3.56
C PRO A 13 1.07 19.95 -2.16
N GLU A 14 0.06 20.35 -1.36
CA GLU A 14 0.28 20.72 0.04
C GLU A 14 0.69 19.53 0.89
N PHE A 15 0.10 18.33 0.72
CA PHE A 15 0.52 17.12 1.43
C PHE A 15 1.94 16.69 1.06
N ILE A 16 2.32 16.79 -0.22
CA ILE A 16 3.70 16.53 -0.66
C ILE A 16 4.64 17.58 -0.07
N ALA A 17 4.24 18.86 -0.05
CA ALA A 17 5.04 19.93 0.54
C ALA A 17 5.15 19.80 2.07
N GLU A 18 4.10 19.42 2.79
CA GLU A 18 4.13 19.11 4.24
C GLU A 18 5.01 17.91 4.52
N SER A 19 4.88 16.83 3.73
CA SER A 19 5.73 15.63 3.82
C SER A 19 7.20 15.91 3.51
N ILE A 20 7.52 16.95 2.74
CA ILE A 20 8.90 17.37 2.44
C ILE A 20 9.38 18.41 3.46
N ALA A 21 8.48 19.17 4.10
CA ALA A 21 8.79 20.21 5.06
C ALA A 21 9.15 19.67 6.46
N GLU A 22 8.66 18.48 6.83
CA GLU A 22 9.02 17.81 8.08
C GLU A 22 9.93 16.60 7.81
N ASN A 23 11.25 16.85 7.78
CA ASN A 23 12.34 15.87 7.72
C ASN A 23 12.27 14.82 6.59
N VAL A 24 13.37 14.68 5.84
CA VAL A 24 13.48 13.64 4.81
C VAL A 24 13.36 12.25 5.46
N VAL A 25 12.35 11.47 5.06
CA VAL A 25 12.18 10.07 5.52
C VAL A 25 13.28 9.23 4.90
N LYS A 26 14.11 8.64 5.76
CA LYS A 26 15.23 7.77 5.39
C LYS A 26 14.79 6.33 5.15
N ALA A 27 13.88 5.84 5.98
CA ALA A 27 13.38 4.47 5.93
C ALA A 27 12.03 4.34 6.66
N ILE A 28 11.34 3.23 6.42
CA ILE A 28 10.16 2.82 7.19
C ILE A 28 10.43 1.43 7.76
N GLU A 29 10.28 1.26 9.07
CA GLU A 29 10.33 -0.04 9.74
C GLU A 29 8.92 -0.63 9.80
N TYR A 30 8.71 -1.74 9.09
CA TYR A 30 7.45 -2.46 9.07
C TYR A 30 7.44 -3.60 10.07
N THR A 31 6.40 -3.65 10.91
CA THR A 31 6.19 -4.69 11.92
C THR A 31 4.79 -5.27 11.80
N ALA A 32 4.65 -6.56 12.08
CA ALA A 32 3.37 -7.25 12.04
C ALA A 32 3.39 -8.46 12.99
N TYR A 33 2.22 -8.83 13.51
CA TYR A 33 2.02 -10.19 14.02
C TYR A 33 1.73 -11.10 12.82
N GLU A 34 2.76 -11.82 12.37
CA GLU A 34 2.77 -12.48 11.05
C GLU A 34 1.59 -13.44 10.83
N GLU A 35 1.23 -14.24 11.84
CA GLU A 35 0.12 -15.20 11.73
C GLU A 35 -1.20 -14.49 11.41
N MET A 36 -1.57 -13.49 12.20
CA MET A 36 -2.80 -12.71 11.99
C MET A 36 -2.75 -11.89 10.70
N ALA A 37 -1.60 -11.35 10.33
CA ALA A 37 -1.45 -10.63 9.07
C ALA A 37 -1.64 -11.57 7.87
N ASN A 38 -1.11 -12.78 7.92
CA ASN A 38 -1.29 -13.79 6.88
C ASN A 38 -2.74 -14.28 6.78
N GLU A 39 -3.43 -14.45 7.90
CA GLU A 39 -4.86 -14.75 7.92
C GLU A 39 -5.69 -13.62 7.28
N ALA A 40 -5.42 -12.37 7.64
CA ALA A 40 -6.09 -11.20 7.06
C ALA A 40 -5.82 -11.09 5.55
N LEU A 41 -4.58 -11.30 5.10
CA LEU A 41 -4.22 -11.33 3.68
C LEU A 41 -4.92 -12.47 2.93
N THR A 42 -5.10 -13.62 3.57
CA THR A 42 -5.86 -14.75 3.01
C THR A 42 -7.34 -14.36 2.85
N ALA A 43 -7.94 -13.70 3.84
CA ALA A 43 -9.31 -13.22 3.73
C ALA A 43 -9.48 -12.18 2.60
N VAL A 44 -8.54 -11.24 2.48
CA VAL A 44 -8.49 -10.27 1.36
C VAL A 44 -8.41 -11.00 0.02
N ARG A 45 -7.61 -12.07 -0.06
CA ARG A 45 -7.47 -12.90 -1.25
C ARG A 45 -8.77 -13.58 -1.65
N GLU A 46 -9.40 -14.27 -0.72
CA GLU A 46 -10.66 -14.97 -0.99
C GLU A 46 -11.77 -13.98 -1.38
N LYS A 47 -11.83 -12.81 -0.73
CA LYS A 47 -12.73 -11.73 -1.10
C LYS A 47 -12.51 -11.24 -2.54
N ALA A 48 -11.24 -11.04 -2.94
CA ALA A 48 -10.91 -10.60 -4.29
C ALA A 48 -11.33 -11.61 -5.37
N PHE A 49 -11.12 -12.91 -5.13
CA PHE A 49 -11.58 -13.96 -6.06
C PHE A 49 -13.11 -14.11 -6.10
N ALA A 50 -13.81 -13.76 -5.02
CA ALA A 50 -15.27 -13.77 -4.99
C ALA A 50 -15.89 -12.56 -5.72
N GLU A 51 -15.25 -11.39 -5.66
CA GLU A 51 -15.78 -10.15 -6.23
C GLU A 51 -15.34 -9.90 -7.68
N PHE A 52 -14.16 -10.39 -8.07
CA PHE A 52 -13.56 -10.14 -9.37
C PHE A 52 -13.23 -11.45 -10.10
N ASP A 53 -13.39 -11.44 -11.43
CA ASP A 53 -13.00 -12.55 -12.31
C ASP A 53 -11.47 -12.61 -12.49
N LEU A 54 -10.77 -13.12 -11.47
CA LEU A 54 -9.31 -13.22 -11.41
C LEU A 54 -8.83 -14.64 -11.72
N VAL A 55 -7.68 -14.73 -12.39
CA VAL A 55 -7.00 -16.00 -12.70
C VAL A 55 -5.93 -16.32 -11.66
N CYS A 56 -5.17 -15.31 -11.24
CA CYS A 56 -4.06 -15.49 -10.31
C CYS A 56 -3.79 -14.19 -9.55
N MET A 57 -3.42 -14.32 -8.28
CA MET A 57 -3.05 -13.20 -7.42
C MET A 57 -1.93 -13.58 -6.45
N HIS A 58 -1.01 -12.63 -6.22
CA HIS A 58 0.02 -12.72 -5.19
C HIS A 58 0.16 -11.38 -4.47
N ILE A 59 0.34 -11.44 -3.14
CA ILE A 59 0.56 -10.27 -2.29
C ILE A 59 1.84 -10.55 -1.50
N TYR A 60 2.78 -9.60 -1.53
CA TYR A 60 3.98 -9.64 -0.71
C TYR A 60 4.13 -8.30 0.00
N HIS A 61 4.41 -8.34 1.29
CA HIS A 61 4.71 -7.16 2.09
C HIS A 61 6.04 -7.35 2.80
N SER A 62 6.94 -6.38 2.67
CA SER A 62 8.23 -6.37 3.33
C SER A 62 8.05 -6.15 4.83
N LEU A 63 8.86 -6.83 5.66
CA LEU A 63 8.96 -6.60 7.10
C LEU A 63 10.38 -6.12 7.45
N GLY A 64 10.51 -5.42 8.56
CA GLY A 64 11.75 -4.77 8.98
C GLY A 64 11.97 -3.43 8.27
N VAL A 65 13.22 -2.98 8.25
CA VAL A 65 13.59 -1.65 7.74
C VAL A 65 13.66 -1.67 6.21
N VAL A 66 12.81 -0.85 5.58
CA VAL A 66 12.77 -0.62 4.13
C VAL A 66 13.22 0.82 3.86
N LYS A 67 14.29 1.01 3.08
CA LYS A 67 14.83 2.35 2.80
C LYS A 67 13.95 3.11 1.82
N ALA A 68 14.04 4.44 1.85
CA ALA A 68 13.41 5.28 0.84
C ALA A 68 13.82 4.84 -0.57
N GLY A 69 12.83 4.59 -1.42
CA GLY A 69 13.01 4.08 -2.79
C GLY A 69 12.98 2.56 -2.94
N GLU A 70 12.93 1.79 -1.85
CA GLU A 70 12.76 0.33 -1.89
C GLU A 70 11.28 -0.09 -1.89
N ILE A 71 11.02 -1.33 -2.29
CA ILE A 71 9.65 -1.87 -2.40
C ILE A 71 9.19 -2.37 -1.02
N CYS A 72 8.08 -1.82 -0.53
CA CYS A 72 7.44 -2.28 0.71
C CYS A 72 6.21 -3.17 0.50
N LEU A 73 5.47 -2.97 -0.59
CA LEU A 73 4.27 -3.74 -0.93
C LEU A 73 4.29 -4.06 -2.41
N PHE A 74 4.03 -5.33 -2.73
CA PHE A 74 3.87 -5.81 -4.10
C PHE A 74 2.57 -6.60 -4.22
N VAL A 75 1.71 -6.17 -5.15
CA VAL A 75 0.46 -6.84 -5.47
C VAL A 75 0.46 -7.18 -6.95
N PHE A 76 0.34 -8.46 -7.26
CA PHE A 76 0.22 -8.97 -8.62
C PHE A 76 -1.17 -9.56 -8.80
N VAL A 77 -1.86 -9.15 -9.86
CA VAL A 77 -3.19 -9.62 -10.22
C VAL A 77 -3.21 -9.93 -11.72
N SER A 78 -3.85 -11.04 -12.09
CA SER A 78 -4.13 -11.39 -13.48
C SER A 78 -5.59 -11.79 -13.65
N ALA A 79 -6.16 -11.47 -14.80
CA ALA A 79 -7.56 -11.73 -15.14
C ALA A 79 -7.70 -11.90 -16.66
N GLY A 80 -8.81 -12.50 -17.11
CA GLY A 80 -9.11 -12.64 -18.54
C GLY A 80 -9.31 -11.29 -19.25
N HIS A 81 -9.75 -10.26 -18.51
CA HIS A 81 -9.96 -8.92 -19.02
C HIS A 81 -9.28 -7.84 -18.17
N ARG A 82 -8.64 -6.87 -18.83
CA ARG A 82 -7.89 -5.78 -18.18
C ARG A 82 -8.72 -4.97 -17.16
N THR A 83 -10.02 -4.82 -17.40
CA THR A 83 -10.90 -4.04 -16.51
C THR A 83 -10.98 -4.64 -15.11
N SER A 84 -11.01 -5.97 -15.00
CA SER A 84 -11.02 -6.67 -13.72
C SER A 84 -9.69 -6.45 -12.98
N VAL A 85 -8.56 -6.46 -13.69
CA VAL A 85 -7.23 -6.20 -13.09
C VAL A 85 -7.17 -4.82 -12.45
N TYR A 86 -7.61 -3.77 -13.14
CA TYR A 86 -7.56 -2.41 -12.61
C TYR A 86 -8.40 -2.24 -11.35
N LYS A 87 -9.67 -2.70 -11.41
CA LYS A 87 -10.60 -2.60 -10.27
C LYS A 87 -10.13 -3.43 -9.07
N ALA A 88 -9.70 -4.66 -9.32
CA ALA A 88 -9.23 -5.55 -8.27
C ALA A 88 -7.98 -5.01 -7.60
N THR A 89 -6.98 -4.56 -8.36
CA THR A 89 -5.71 -4.08 -7.80
C THR A 89 -5.93 -2.90 -6.87
N GLU A 90 -6.77 -1.93 -7.27
CA GLU A 90 -7.14 -0.79 -6.42
C GLU A 90 -7.85 -1.25 -5.13
N ALA A 91 -8.88 -2.09 -5.27
CA ALA A 91 -9.64 -2.60 -4.13
C ALA A 91 -8.76 -3.38 -3.14
N ILE A 92 -7.91 -4.29 -3.65
CA ILE A 92 -6.99 -5.11 -2.85
C ILE A 92 -6.03 -4.23 -2.05
N VAL A 93 -5.38 -3.24 -2.68
CA VAL A 93 -4.44 -2.35 -1.97
C VAL A 93 -5.15 -1.57 -0.87
N ASN A 94 -6.38 -1.11 -1.12
CA ASN A 94 -7.17 -0.40 -0.11
C ASN A 94 -7.56 -1.33 1.05
N TRP A 95 -8.04 -2.55 0.77
CA TRP A 95 -8.35 -3.53 1.82
C TRP A 95 -7.12 -3.92 2.63
N ILE A 96 -5.95 -4.09 2.00
CA ILE A 96 -4.71 -4.37 2.72
C ILE A 96 -4.40 -3.26 3.72
N LYS A 97 -4.49 -1.99 3.31
CA LYS A 97 -4.18 -0.86 4.20
C LYS A 97 -5.16 -0.70 5.37
N THR A 98 -6.42 -1.09 5.17
CA THR A 98 -7.48 -0.97 6.18
C THR A 98 -7.54 -2.17 7.11
N ASP A 99 -7.46 -3.38 6.56
CA ASP A 99 -7.86 -4.61 7.24
C ASP A 99 -6.66 -5.45 7.71
N VAL A 100 -5.46 -5.25 7.15
CA VAL A 100 -4.28 -6.07 7.48
C VAL A 100 -3.44 -5.37 8.56
N PRO A 101 -3.16 -6.03 9.70
CA PRO A 101 -2.43 -5.44 10.82
C PRO A 101 -0.91 -5.39 10.56
N ILE A 102 -0.49 -4.50 9.66
CA ILE A 102 0.92 -4.18 9.38
C ILE A 102 1.15 -2.71 9.73
N PHE A 103 2.13 -2.45 10.58
CA PHE A 103 2.42 -1.13 11.14
C PHE A 103 3.75 -0.62 10.61
N GLY A 104 3.75 0.60 10.05
CA GLY A 104 4.95 1.28 9.58
C GLY A 104 5.40 2.36 10.54
N LYS A 105 6.67 2.34 10.93
CA LYS A 105 7.33 3.40 11.71
C LYS A 105 8.28 4.16 10.80
N GLU A 106 7.98 5.42 10.53
CA GLU A 106 8.79 6.30 9.68
C GLU A 106 10.03 6.76 10.46
N ILE A 107 11.20 6.60 9.85
CA ILE A 107 12.51 6.96 10.41
C ILE A 107 13.06 8.12 9.59
N PHE A 108 13.31 9.25 10.26
CA PHE A 108 13.81 10.48 9.64
C PHE A 108 15.34 10.53 9.64
N GLU A 109 15.93 11.43 8.83
CA GLU A 109 17.39 11.62 8.79
C GLU A 109 18.00 12.08 10.12
N ASN A 110 17.21 12.75 10.97
CA ASN A 110 17.62 13.22 12.30
C ASN A 110 17.43 12.17 13.42
N GLU A 111 17.17 10.91 13.08
CA GLU A 111 16.91 9.78 13.99
C GLU A 111 15.61 9.87 14.81
N ASP A 112 14.78 10.90 14.60
CA ASP A 112 13.41 10.92 15.12
C ASP A 112 12.53 9.89 14.38
N PHE A 113 11.38 9.56 14.97
CA PHE A 113 10.41 8.65 14.35
C PHE A 113 8.96 9.03 14.62
N ILE A 114 8.09 8.68 13.67
CA ILE A 114 6.63 8.81 13.79
C ILE A 114 5.99 7.49 13.35
N TRP A 115 4.95 7.06 14.05
CA TRP A 115 4.14 5.92 13.60
C TRP A 115 3.19 6.37 12.51
N LYS A 116 3.21 5.66 11.38
CA LYS A 116 2.34 5.94 10.25
C LYS A 116 0.91 5.56 10.61
N GLN A 117 -0.01 6.51 10.49
CA GLN A 117 -1.44 6.26 10.61
C GLN A 117 -1.99 5.91 9.22
N ASN A 118 -2.58 4.72 9.08
CA ASN A 118 -3.32 4.36 7.87
C ASN A 118 -4.62 5.19 7.84
N LYS A 119 -4.83 5.95 6.77
CA LYS A 119 -6.08 6.65 6.45
C LYS A 119 -6.79 5.92 5.33
#